data_AF-A0A7H1MBT8-F1
#
_entry.id   AF-A0A7H1MBT8-F1
#
_cell.length_a   1.000
_cell.length_b   1.000
_cell.length_c   1.000
_cell.angle_alpha   90.00
_cell.angle_beta   90.00
_cell.angle_gamma   90.00
#
_symmetry.space_group_name_H-M   'P 1'
#
loop_
_entity.id
_entity.type
_entity.pdbx_description
1 polymer ?
#
loop_
_entity_poly.entity_id
_entity_poly.type
_entity_poly.pdbx_seq_one_letter_code
_entity_poly.pdbx_strand_id
1 'polypeptide(L)'
;MANPYQAENGVFFNKLGITDAETLRSVEYFLASTKAKMVLSGEIAIHAGKYGLMRLKEIHKVLFDDLYEWEGQERTTPVAKFNRLGKTVTHFISPNNIRDAFNHIEKHSNGFRPSSLTVCLGRAQFRQQQPTHNPPSAQ
;
A
#
# COMPACT_ATOMS: atom_id res chain seq x y z
N MET A 1 -28.10 -10.64 6.14
CA MET A 1 -27.59 -9.34 5.65
C MET A 1 -26.58 -9.63 4.56
N ALA A 2 -26.79 -9.11 3.36
CA ALA A 2 -25.85 -9.25 2.26
C ALA A 2 -24.56 -8.46 2.58
N ASN A 3 -23.41 -9.02 2.23
CA ASN A 3 -22.12 -8.33 2.37
C ASN A 3 -22.03 -7.26 1.25
N PRO A 4 -21.89 -5.96 1.56
CA PRO A 4 -21.89 -4.92 0.53
C PRO A 4 -20.67 -4.98 -0.41
N TYR A 5 -19.64 -5.76 -0.06
CA TYR A 5 -18.43 -5.91 -0.86
C TYR A 5 -18.45 -7.12 -1.78
N GLN A 6 -19.35 -8.08 -1.57
CA GLN A 6 -19.33 -9.37 -2.27
C GLN A 6 -20.63 -9.62 -3.02
N ALA A 7 -20.51 -10.26 -4.18
CA ALA A 7 -21.63 -10.85 -4.89
C ALA A 7 -22.12 -12.12 -4.16
N GLU A 8 -23.25 -12.65 -4.62
CA GLU A 8 -23.87 -13.86 -4.03
C GLU A 8 -22.97 -15.10 -4.09
N ASN A 9 -22.07 -15.15 -5.07
CA ASN A 9 -21.06 -16.20 -5.21
C ASN A 9 -19.86 -16.05 -4.26
N GLY A 10 -19.84 -15.01 -3.42
CA GLY A 10 -18.76 -14.72 -2.47
C GLY A 10 -17.55 -13.99 -3.05
N VAL A 11 -17.56 -13.65 -4.35
CA VAL A 11 -16.49 -12.92 -5.02
C VAL A 11 -16.67 -11.41 -4.81
N PHE A 12 -15.58 -10.68 -4.60
CA PHE A 12 -15.64 -9.24 -4.40
C PHE A 12 -16.03 -8.48 -5.67
N PHE A 13 -16.88 -7.46 -5.54
CA PHE A 13 -17.15 -6.53 -6.64
C PHE A 13 -15.86 -5.84 -7.06
N ASN A 14 -15.55 -5.89 -8.35
CA ASN A 14 -14.31 -5.38 -8.91
C ASN A 14 -14.56 -4.66 -10.24
N LYS A 15 -13.71 -3.67 -10.55
CA LYS A 15 -13.77 -2.83 -11.77
C LYS A 15 -13.60 -3.63 -13.06
N LEU A 16 -12.98 -4.82 -12.97
CA LEU A 16 -12.66 -5.68 -14.10
C LEU A 16 -13.79 -6.68 -14.44
N GLY A 17 -14.87 -6.72 -13.65
CA GLY A 17 -16.00 -7.62 -13.88
C GLY A 17 -15.69 -9.12 -13.69
N ILE A 18 -14.62 -9.46 -12.97
CA ILE A 18 -14.21 -10.85 -12.74
C ILE A 18 -15.17 -11.52 -11.75
N THR A 19 -15.76 -12.65 -12.15
CA THR A 19 -16.70 -13.42 -11.32
C THR A 19 -16.12 -14.72 -10.76
N ASP A 20 -14.94 -15.13 -11.22
CA ASP A 20 -14.23 -16.32 -10.74
C ASP A 20 -13.25 -15.96 -9.62
N ALA A 21 -13.31 -16.70 -8.51
CA ALA A 21 -12.56 -16.39 -7.29
C ALA A 21 -11.04 -16.59 -7.46
N GLU A 22 -10.61 -17.65 -8.14
CA GLU A 22 -9.18 -17.94 -8.33
C GLU A 22 -8.54 -16.98 -9.35
N THR A 23 -9.29 -16.63 -10.40
CA THR A 23 -8.90 -15.61 -11.36
C THR A 23 -8.76 -14.25 -10.67
N LEU A 24 -9.76 -13.84 -9.87
CA LEU A 24 -9.68 -12.57 -9.14
C LEU A 24 -8.48 -12.53 -8.22
N ARG A 25 -8.24 -13.61 -7.46
CA ARG A 25 -7.09 -13.72 -6.56
C ARG A 25 -5.75 -13.57 -7.28
N SER A 26 -5.60 -14.19 -8.45
CA SER A 26 -4.37 -14.14 -9.22
C SER A 26 -4.13 -12.73 -9.79
N VAL A 27 -5.17 -12.10 -10.32
CA VAL A 27 -5.13 -10.73 -10.85
C VAL A 27 -4.86 -9.72 -9.74
N GLU A 28 -5.55 -9.83 -8.61
CA GLU A 28 -5.34 -8.97 -7.44
C GLU A 28 -3.88 -9.00 -6.98
N TYR A 29 -3.32 -10.21 -6.81
CA TYR A 29 -1.93 -10.36 -6.40
C TYR A 29 -0.95 -9.73 -7.39
N PHE A 30 -1.18 -9.93 -8.70
CA PHE A 30 -0.32 -9.37 -9.74
C PHE A 30 -0.34 -7.83 -9.73
N LEU A 31 -1.52 -7.22 -9.70
CA LEU A 31 -1.67 -5.76 -9.70
C LEU A 31 -1.10 -5.14 -8.44
N ALA A 32 -1.48 -5.65 -7.27
CA ALA A 32 -1.02 -5.13 -5.98
C ALA A 32 0.50 -5.26 -5.82
N SER A 33 1.09 -6.39 -6.21
CA SER A 33 2.55 -6.58 -6.12
C SER A 33 3.32 -5.67 -7.08
N THR A 34 2.76 -5.38 -8.26
CA THR A 34 3.35 -4.45 -9.23
C THR A 34 3.34 -3.03 -8.68
N LYS A 35 2.19 -2.53 -8.20
CA LYS A 35 2.09 -1.20 -7.58
C LYS A 35 2.98 -1.08 -6.34
N ALA A 36 3.07 -2.12 -5.52
CA ALA A 36 3.96 -2.14 -4.37
C ALA A 36 5.43 -1.95 -4.78
N LYS A 37 5.88 -2.60 -5.86
CA LYS A 37 7.23 -2.39 -6.40
C LYS A 37 7.46 -0.96 -6.86
N MET A 38 6.48 -0.33 -7.53
CA MET A 38 6.56 1.06 -7.98
C MET A 38 6.60 2.05 -6.81
N VAL A 39 5.88 1.77 -5.72
CA VAL A 39 5.96 2.57 -4.48
C VAL A 39 7.34 2.44 -3.83
N LEU A 40 7.91 1.22 -3.82
CA LEU A 40 9.23 0.96 -3.24
C LEU A 40 10.39 1.51 -4.09
N SER A 41 10.27 1.51 -5.43
CA SER A 41 11.25 2.11 -6.34
C SER A 41 11.20 3.64 -6.33
N GLY A 42 10.14 4.23 -5.79
CA GLY A 42 9.92 5.68 -5.76
C GLY A 42 9.28 6.23 -7.03
N GLU A 43 8.83 5.37 -7.95
CA GLU A 43 8.04 5.77 -9.13
C GLU A 43 6.68 6.34 -8.74
N ILE A 44 6.06 5.78 -7.69
CA ILE A 44 4.83 6.31 -7.09
C ILE A 44 5.15 6.87 -5.71
N ALA A 45 4.99 8.18 -5.55
CA ALA A 45 5.16 8.85 -4.28
C ALA A 45 3.89 8.72 -3.41
N ILE A 46 4.10 8.43 -2.13
CA ILE A 46 3.05 8.50 -1.10
C ILE A 46 3.23 9.82 -0.36
N HIS A 47 2.25 10.71 -0.44
CA HIS A 47 2.37 12.09 0.00
C HIS A 47 1.99 12.30 1.48
N ALA A 48 1.30 11.36 2.11
CA ALA A 48 0.96 11.43 3.52
C ALA A 48 2.23 11.46 4.40
N GLY A 49 2.46 12.58 5.07
CA GLY A 49 3.71 12.83 5.79
C GLY A 49 3.93 11.96 7.02
N LYS A 50 2.89 11.68 7.81
CA LYS A 50 2.98 10.92 9.07
C LYS A 50 2.61 9.45 8.87
N TYR A 51 3.19 8.57 9.71
CA TYR A 51 2.85 7.15 9.71
C TYR A 51 1.56 6.92 10.49
N GLY A 52 0.44 6.92 9.77
CA GLY A 52 -0.90 6.84 10.34
C GLY A 52 -1.96 6.33 9.38
N LEU A 53 -3.22 6.44 9.80
CA LEU A 53 -4.40 5.99 9.05
C LEU A 53 -4.48 6.65 7.68
N MET A 54 -4.20 7.95 7.58
CA MET A 54 -4.20 8.66 6.29
C MET A 54 -3.20 8.04 5.30
N ARG A 55 -1.99 7.73 5.75
CA ARG A 55 -0.95 7.10 4.92
C ARG A 55 -1.33 5.67 4.54
N LEU A 56 -1.92 4.92 5.47
CA LEU A 56 -2.41 3.57 5.19
C LEU A 56 -3.52 3.59 4.12
N LYS A 57 -4.46 4.55 4.20
CA LYS A 57 -5.52 4.73 3.20
C LYS A 57 -4.94 5.09 1.82
N GLU A 58 -3.94 5.96 1.77
CA GLU A 58 -3.26 6.31 0.52
C GLU A 58 -2.53 5.11 -0.10
N ILE A 59 -1.79 4.33 0.71
CA ILE A 59 -1.15 3.10 0.24
C ILE A 59 -2.22 2.12 -0.29
N HIS A 60 -3.28 1.88 0.47
CA HIS A 60 -4.37 1.00 0.03
C HIS A 60 -5.02 1.49 -1.27
N LYS A 61 -5.18 2.81 -1.43
CA LYS A 61 -5.65 3.38 -2.69
C LYS A 61 -4.72 3.00 -3.83
N VAL A 62 -3.43 3.33 -3.73
CA VAL A 62 -2.45 3.06 -4.79
C VAL A 62 -2.37 1.58 -5.18
N LEU A 63 -2.44 0.66 -4.21
CA LEU A 63 -2.33 -0.77 -4.47
C LEU A 63 -3.54 -1.35 -5.20
N PHE A 64 -4.74 -0.80 -4.96
CA PHE A 64 -6.01 -1.38 -5.41
C PHE A 64 -6.86 -0.48 -6.31
N ASP A 65 -6.34 0.69 -6.70
CA ASP A 65 -7.00 1.70 -7.55
C ASP A 65 -7.57 1.09 -8.84
N ASP A 66 -6.84 0.14 -9.43
CA ASP A 66 -7.22 -0.50 -10.70
C ASP A 66 -8.28 -1.60 -10.52
N LEU A 67 -8.59 -2.02 -9.28
CA LEU A 67 -9.39 -3.22 -9.02
C LEU A 67 -10.69 -2.97 -8.25
N TYR A 68 -10.68 -2.11 -7.24
CA TYR A 68 -11.84 -1.87 -6.36
C TYR A 68 -12.30 -0.41 -6.44
N GLU A 69 -13.58 -0.15 -6.16
CA GLU A 69 -14.20 1.20 -6.10
C GLU A 69 -14.16 1.83 -4.69
N TRP A 70 -13.84 1.02 -3.69
CA TRP A 70 -13.75 1.42 -2.29
C TRP A 70 -12.29 1.51 -1.83
N GLU A 71 -11.36 1.66 -2.78
CA GLU A 71 -9.94 1.83 -2.54
C GLU A 71 -9.66 3.05 -1.63
N GLY A 72 -8.84 2.83 -0.61
CA GLY A 72 -8.52 3.87 0.37
C GLY A 72 -9.67 4.25 1.29
N GLN A 73 -10.81 3.57 1.24
CA GLN A 73 -11.90 3.73 2.20
C GLN A 73 -11.76 2.78 3.39
N GLU A 74 -12.30 3.19 4.53
CA GLU A 74 -12.43 2.31 5.69
C GLU A 74 -13.63 1.41 5.51
N ARG A 75 -13.55 0.15 5.96
CA ARG A 75 -14.70 -0.76 5.89
C ARG A 75 -15.86 -0.26 6.74
N THR A 76 -17.07 -0.48 6.25
CA THR A 76 -18.33 -0.13 6.91
C THR A 76 -18.97 -1.29 7.65
N THR A 77 -18.55 -2.52 7.39
CA THR A 77 -19.13 -3.73 7.97
C THR A 77 -18.20 -4.35 9.03
N PRO A 78 -18.73 -4.81 10.18
CA PRO A 78 -17.97 -5.60 11.14
C PRO A 78 -17.47 -6.91 10.50
N VAL A 79 -16.23 -7.29 10.82
CA VAL A 79 -15.62 -8.53 10.32
C VAL A 79 -15.17 -9.37 11.51
N ALA A 80 -15.29 -10.68 11.38
CA ALA A 80 -14.76 -11.64 12.33
C ALA A 80 -14.09 -12.79 11.58
N LYS A 81 -13.10 -13.43 12.21
CA LYS A 81 -12.41 -14.59 11.66
C LYS A 81 -12.64 -15.78 12.58
N PHE A 82 -13.16 -16.86 12.02
CA PHE A 82 -13.25 -18.13 12.72
C PHE A 82 -11.91 -18.88 12.63
N ASN A 83 -11.37 -19.26 13.79
CA ASN A 83 -10.20 -20.12 13.89
C ASN A 83 -10.66 -21.58 14.03
N ARG A 84 -10.39 -22.39 13.01
CA ARG A 84 -10.78 -23.80 12.99
C ARG A 84 -10.03 -24.65 14.04
N LEU A 85 -8.76 -24.36 14.30
CA LEU A 85 -7.92 -25.14 15.23
C LEU A 85 -8.35 -24.91 16.68
N GLY A 86 -8.56 -23.65 17.05
CA GLY A 86 -8.97 -23.27 18.42
C GLY A 86 -10.47 -23.29 18.66
N LYS A 87 -11.29 -23.49 17.62
CA LYS A 87 -12.76 -23.32 17.65
C LYS A 87 -13.20 -21.95 18.22
N THR A 88 -12.38 -20.92 18.04
CA THR A 88 -12.64 -19.56 18.54
C THR A 88 -13.03 -18.62 17.41
N VAL A 89 -13.82 -17.59 17.72
CA VAL A 89 -14.13 -16.48 16.82
C VAL A 89 -13.38 -15.26 17.31
N THR A 90 -12.54 -14.67 16.46
CA THR A 90 -11.88 -13.40 16.73
C THR A 90 -12.61 -12.29 16.00
N HIS A 91 -13.21 -11.38 16.74
CA HIS A 91 -13.82 -10.17 16.18
C HIS A 91 -12.76 -9.09 15.99
N PHE A 92 -12.75 -8.48 14.80
CA PHE A 92 -11.95 -7.28 14.59
C PHE A 92 -12.66 -6.06 15.17
N ILE A 93 -11.92 -4.96 15.33
CA ILE A 93 -12.46 -3.70 15.85
C ILE A 93 -13.73 -3.27 15.11
N SER A 94 -14.70 -2.65 15.79
CA SER A 94 -15.89 -2.12 15.11
C SER A 94 -15.50 -1.03 14.08
N PRO A 95 -16.15 -0.94 12.91
CA PRO A 95 -15.94 0.14 11.93
C PRO A 95 -15.91 1.54 12.55
N ASN A 96 -16.81 1.80 13.50
CA ASN A 96 -16.96 3.12 14.13
C ASN A 96 -15.76 3.50 15.01
N ASN A 97 -14.94 2.51 15.42
CA ASN A 97 -13.84 2.71 16.35
C ASN A 97 -12.46 2.65 15.65
N ILE A 98 -12.42 2.48 14.32
CA ILE A 98 -11.16 2.36 13.56
C ILE A 98 -10.30 3.59 13.79
N ARG A 99 -10.88 4.78 13.65
CA ARG A 99 -10.16 6.06 13.78
C ARG A 99 -9.54 6.23 15.15
N ASP A 100 -10.29 5.93 16.21
CA ASP A 100 -9.81 6.07 17.59
C ASP A 100 -8.66 5.12 17.89
N ALA A 101 -8.74 3.87 17.42
CA ALA A 101 -7.64 2.94 17.57
C ALA A 101 -6.38 3.38 16.83
N PHE A 102 -6.52 3.91 15.61
CA PHE A 102 -5.38 4.43 14.86
C PHE A 102 -4.79 5.70 15.48
N ASN A 103 -5.59 6.58 16.09
CA ASN A 103 -5.10 7.75 16.79
C ASN A 103 -4.10 7.39 17.91
N HIS A 104 -4.32 6.27 18.60
CA HIS A 104 -3.37 5.77 19.59
C HIS A 104 -2.06 5.31 18.95
N ILE A 105 -2.13 4.53 17.86
CA ILE A 105 -0.95 4.02 17.14
C ILE A 105 -0.12 5.18 16.56
N GLU A 106 -0.79 6.18 15.98
CA GLU A 106 -0.17 7.36 15.38
C GLU A 106 0.68 8.18 16.35
N LYS A 107 0.26 8.25 17.62
CA LYS A 107 1.04 8.94 18.66
C LYS A 107 2.40 8.26 18.88
N HIS A 108 2.42 6.93 18.86
CA HIS A 108 3.64 6.14 19.06
C HIS A 108 4.52 6.11 17.80
N SER A 109 3.93 5.91 16.63
CA SER A 109 4.68 5.82 15.36
C SER A 109 5.36 7.13 14.98
N ASN A 110 4.73 8.27 15.23
CA ASN A 110 5.34 9.58 14.93
C ASN A 110 6.41 10.00 15.95
N GLY A 111 6.38 9.44 17.15
CA GLY A 111 7.45 9.57 18.15
C GLY A 111 8.66 8.69 17.83
N PHE A 112 8.47 7.62 17.05
CA PHE A 112 9.54 6.74 16.59
C PHE A 112 10.37 7.43 15.51
N ARG A 113 11.45 8.10 15.91
CA ARG A 113 12.50 8.51 14.98
C ARG A 113 13.42 7.31 14.75
N PRO A 114 13.55 6.76 13.54
CA PRO A 114 14.64 5.85 13.26
C PRO A 114 15.94 6.63 13.46
N SER A 115 16.66 6.32 14.54
CA SER A 115 18.00 6.86 14.77
C SER A 115 18.88 6.37 13.62
N SER A 116 19.30 7.29 12.75
CA SER A 116 20.34 7.04 11.74
C SER A 116 20.09 5.83 10.83
N LEU A 117 19.08 5.93 9.96
CA LEU A 117 19.20 5.29 8.65
C LEU A 117 19.80 6.34 7.71
N THR A 118 21.12 6.45 7.72
CA THR A 118 21.86 6.88 6.53
C THR A 118 21.57 5.82 5.47
N VAL A 119 20.44 5.95 4.77
CA VAL A 119 20.32 5.36 3.46
C VAL A 119 21.33 6.13 2.64
N CYS A 120 22.50 5.52 2.43
CA CYS A 120 23.36 5.87 1.31
C CYS A 120 22.51 5.66 0.06
N LEU A 121 21.73 6.67 -0.31
CA LEU A 121 21.17 6.80 -1.64
C LEU A 121 22.42 6.94 -2.52
N GLY A 122 22.93 5.80 -2.97
CA GLY A 122 23.90 5.74 -4.05
C GLY A 122 23.22 6.36 -5.25
N ARG A 123 23.32 7.68 -5.37
CA ARG A 123 23.22 8.37 -6.65
C ARG A 123 24.26 7.69 -7.52
N ALA A 124 23.82 6.80 -8.40
CA ALA A 124 24.57 6.45 -9.58
C ALA A 124 24.78 7.77 -10.34
N GLN A 125 25.87 8.46 -10.03
CA GLN A 125 26.36 9.57 -10.82
C GLN A 125 26.74 8.94 -12.16
N PHE A 126 25.86 9.10 -13.14
CA PHE A 126 26.17 8.87 -14.53
C PHE A 126 27.25 9.90 -14.90
N ARG A 127 28.52 9.50 -14.71
CA ARG A 127 29.69 10.27 -15.11
C ARG A 127 29.73 10.23 -16.64
N GLN A 128 29.06 11.17 -17.29
CA GLN A 128 29.43 11.51 -18.66
C GLN A 128 30.83 12.10 -18.60
N GLN A 129 31.83 11.28 -18.92
CA GLN A 129 33.17 11.76 -19.19
C GLN A 129 33.08 12.56 -20.49
N GLN A 130 33.06 13.89 -20.40
CA GLN A 130 33.41 14.72 -21.54
C GLN A 130 34.94 14.65 -21.66
N PRO A 131 35.50 14.26 -22.81
CA PRO A 131 36.94 14.37 -23.04
C PRO A 131 37.27 15.86 -23.15
N THR A 132 37.97 16.39 -22.14
CA THR A 132 38.60 17.70 -22.24
C THR A 132 39.76 17.61 -23.22
N HIS A 133 39.49 17.97 -24.48
CA HIS A 133 40.51 18.17 -25.49
C HIS A 133 41.32 19.41 -25.10
N ASN A 134 42.57 19.22 -24.65
CA ASN A 134 43.49 20.32 -24.40
C ASN A 134 44.16 20.68 -25.74
N PRO A 135 44.09 21.93 -26.24
CA PRO A 135 44.86 22.31 -27.42
C PRO A 135 46.34 22.57 -27.04
N PRO A 136 47.29 22.31 -27.95
CA PRO A 136 48.71 22.56 -27.70
C PRO A 136 48.98 24.07 -27.69
N SER A 137 49.69 24.54 -26.67
CA SER A 137 50.26 25.89 -26.62
C SER A 137 51.18 26.10 -27.81
N ALA A 138 50.84 27.08 -28.65
CA ALA A 138 51.69 27.57 -29.71
C ALA A 138 52.31 28.91 -29.29
N GLN A 139 53.65 28.89 -29.24
CA GLN A 139 54.62 30.00 -29.33
C GLN A 139 54.74 30.95 -28.13
#